data_AF-A0A7S3TPE4-F1
#
_entry.id   AF-A0A7S3TPE4-F1
#
_cell.length_a   1.000
_cell.length_b   1.000
_cell.length_c   1.000
_cell.angle_alpha   90.00
_cell.angle_beta   90.00
_cell.angle_gamma   90.00
#
_symmetry.space_group_name_H-M   'P 1'
#
loop_
_entity.id
_entity.type
_entity.pdbx_description
1 polymer ?
#
loop_
_entity_poly.entity_id
_entity_poly.type
_entity_poly.pdbx_seq_one_letter_code
_entity_poly.pdbx_strand_id
1 'polypeptide(L)'
;MAEVRRGPFTFSDGCGTISRDLMLQMFDAPGEMMHSALQIRFGGTKGMVSLDTRLEGRRLRLRPSQIKFASDECSLEVNEVARCLPGHLNREVIMLLSTRGVPDHTLLTFFQREAQRAANTAIEDGERAPHEAALLEHSSPEPGGAAAVAMEALQLPGGPLSEDPHLRAIVLAVRLHRLELLRSKCHLPVENSRLAHGVLDERGVLRENQMFLRERYRIPGTSEYYSRVITGRAFFVRNPCLHAAGLRFVDR
;
A
#
# COMPACT_ATOMS: atom_id res chain seq x y z
N MET A 1 4.40 2.69 27.19
CA MET A 1 5.37 1.57 27.00
C MET A 1 6.76 2.14 26.74
N ALA A 2 7.82 1.39 27.05
CA ALA A 2 9.20 1.86 26.86
C ALA A 2 9.62 1.86 25.38
N GLU A 3 10.60 2.69 25.05
CA GLU A 3 11.26 2.67 23.74
C GLU A 3 12.14 1.43 23.59
N VAL A 4 12.13 0.85 22.40
CA VAL A 4 13.09 -0.19 21.99
C VAL A 4 14.33 0.52 21.46
N ARG A 5 15.43 0.41 22.21
CA ARG A 5 16.69 1.11 21.92
C ARG A 5 17.86 0.13 21.82
N ARG A 6 18.83 0.44 20.96
CA ARG A 6 20.14 -0.22 20.90
C ARG A 6 21.22 0.85 20.75
N GLY A 7 21.99 1.07 21.81
CA GLY A 7 22.94 2.19 21.87
C GLY A 7 22.22 3.54 21.69
N PRO A 8 22.68 4.43 20.79
CA PRO A 8 22.07 5.74 20.58
C PRO A 8 20.78 5.69 19.73
N PHE A 9 20.43 4.53 19.17
CA PHE A 9 19.34 4.41 18.20
C PHE A 9 18.03 3.94 18.85
N THR A 10 16.93 4.60 18.49
CA THR A 10 15.55 4.21 18.83
C THR A 10 14.92 3.52 17.63
N PHE A 11 14.50 2.27 17.79
CA PHE A 11 13.93 1.44 16.71
C PHE A 11 12.40 1.47 16.68
N SER A 12 11.78 1.84 17.79
CA SER A 12 10.33 1.92 17.95
C SER A 12 9.75 3.30 17.70
N ASP A 13 10.52 4.21 17.10
CA ASP A 13 10.11 5.61 16.90
C ASP A 13 8.78 5.66 16.13
N GLY A 14 7.79 6.32 16.74
CA GLY A 14 6.48 6.51 16.13
C GLY A 14 5.57 5.27 16.16
N CYS A 15 6.01 4.15 16.74
CA CYS A 15 5.24 2.90 16.78
C CYS A 15 4.70 2.59 18.19
N GLY A 16 3.47 2.11 18.27
CA GLY A 16 2.83 1.61 19.49
C GLY A 16 1.94 0.41 19.18
N THR A 17 1.08 0.02 20.13
CA THR A 17 0.19 -1.14 19.93
C THR A 17 -1.25 -0.85 20.38
N ILE A 18 -2.20 -1.47 19.69
CA ILE A 18 -3.63 -1.43 20.01
C ILE A 18 -4.16 -2.83 20.28
N SER A 19 -5.07 -2.98 21.24
CA SER A 19 -5.69 -4.27 21.56
C SER A 19 -6.80 -4.64 20.58
N ARG A 20 -7.11 -5.94 20.52
CA ARG A 20 -8.19 -6.48 19.69
C ARG A 20 -9.54 -5.88 20.06
N ASP A 21 -9.85 -5.80 21.35
CA ASP A 21 -11.15 -5.35 21.83
C ASP A 21 -11.41 -3.88 21.52
N LEU A 22 -10.37 -3.03 21.63
CA LEU A 22 -10.48 -1.62 21.24
C LEU A 22 -10.70 -1.49 19.73
N MET A 23 -10.00 -2.31 18.94
CA MET A 23 -10.14 -2.30 17.48
C MET A 23 -11.52 -2.77 17.02
N LEU A 24 -12.10 -3.80 17.65
CA LEU A 24 -13.48 -4.23 17.41
C LEU A 24 -14.48 -3.11 17.70
N GLN A 25 -14.31 -2.41 18.82
CA GLN A 25 -15.19 -1.29 19.19
C GLN A 25 -15.15 -0.17 18.13
N MET A 26 -13.99 0.08 17.53
CA MET A 26 -13.82 1.20 16.58
C MET A 26 -14.43 0.91 15.20
N PHE A 27 -14.34 -0.33 14.71
CA PHE A 27 -14.69 -0.66 13.33
C PHE A 27 -15.97 -1.46 13.17
N ASP A 28 -16.58 -1.93 14.27
CA ASP A 28 -17.74 -2.82 14.26
C ASP A 28 -17.62 -3.96 13.24
N ALA A 29 -16.39 -4.45 13.07
CA ALA A 29 -16.02 -5.38 12.01
C ALA A 29 -15.78 -6.77 12.59
N PRO A 30 -16.25 -7.85 11.93
CA PRO A 30 -15.88 -9.21 12.30
C PRO A 30 -14.35 -9.34 12.28
N GLY A 31 -13.82 -10.17 13.19
CA GLY A 31 -12.38 -10.26 13.44
C GLY A 31 -11.51 -10.59 12.22
N GLU A 32 -12.09 -11.20 11.18
CA GLU A 32 -11.41 -11.50 9.90
C GLU A 32 -11.20 -10.27 9.02
N MET A 33 -12.04 -9.25 9.15
CA MET A 33 -11.92 -7.95 8.46
C MET A 33 -11.09 -6.93 9.25
N MET A 34 -10.55 -7.31 10.41
CA MET A 34 -9.76 -6.43 11.25
C MET A 34 -8.45 -6.00 10.57
N HIS A 35 -8.15 -4.70 10.64
CA HIS A 35 -6.89 -4.15 10.15
C HIS A 35 -5.71 -4.59 11.05
N SER A 36 -4.51 -4.70 10.49
CA SER A 36 -3.31 -5.10 11.24
C SER A 36 -2.63 -3.94 11.95
N ALA A 37 -2.82 -2.72 11.46
CA ALA A 37 -2.30 -1.50 12.05
C ALA A 37 -3.13 -0.30 11.64
N LEU A 38 -2.98 0.80 12.37
CA LEU A 38 -3.65 2.07 12.15
C LEU A 38 -2.62 3.20 12.26
N GLN A 39 -2.76 4.23 11.43
CA GLN A 39 -2.17 5.53 11.69
C GLN A 39 -3.17 6.34 12.51
N ILE A 40 -2.74 6.84 13.67
CA ILE A 40 -3.63 7.50 14.62
C ILE A 40 -3.14 8.88 15.04
N ARG A 41 -4.09 9.67 15.54
CA ARG A 41 -3.86 10.84 16.40
C ARG A 41 -4.66 10.67 17.68
N PHE A 42 -4.05 11.00 18.81
CA PHE A 42 -4.67 10.87 20.12
C PHE A 42 -4.05 11.85 21.11
N GLY A 43 -4.78 12.89 21.53
CA GLY A 43 -4.33 13.78 22.60
C GLY A 43 -2.88 14.27 22.47
N GLY A 44 -2.52 14.92 21.35
CA GLY A 44 -1.15 15.37 21.08
C GLY A 44 -0.15 14.27 20.71
N THR A 45 -0.60 13.01 20.61
CA THR A 45 0.16 11.87 20.11
C THR A 45 -0.11 11.66 18.62
N LYS A 46 0.94 11.27 17.87
CA LYS A 46 0.84 10.83 16.48
C LYS A 46 1.76 9.64 16.22
N GLY A 47 1.25 8.64 15.50
CA GLY A 47 2.09 7.53 15.05
C GLY A 47 1.30 6.36 14.48
N MET A 48 1.99 5.24 14.30
CA MET A 48 1.42 3.95 13.94
C MET A 48 1.13 3.15 15.20
N VAL A 49 0.02 2.40 15.21
CA VAL A 49 -0.26 1.37 16.21
C VAL A 49 -0.59 0.05 15.52
N SER A 50 0.13 -1.01 15.88
CA SER A 50 -0.12 -2.37 15.38
C SER A 50 -1.00 -3.16 16.33
N LEU A 51 -1.84 -4.04 15.80
CA LEU A 51 -2.65 -4.95 16.59
C LEU A 51 -1.75 -5.89 17.40
N ASP A 52 -1.89 -5.87 18.73
CA ASP A 52 -1.25 -6.81 19.63
C ASP A 52 -2.32 -7.68 20.31
N THR A 53 -2.47 -8.91 19.80
CA THR A 53 -3.46 -9.88 20.29
C THR A 53 -3.17 -10.41 21.69
N ARG A 54 -2.02 -10.07 22.27
CA ARG A 54 -1.67 -10.42 23.66
C ARG A 54 -2.27 -9.44 24.67
N LEU A 55 -2.86 -8.34 24.21
CA LEU A 55 -3.47 -7.33 25.07
C LEU A 55 -4.89 -7.71 25.42
N GLU A 56 -5.17 -7.74 26.73
CA GLU A 56 -6.51 -7.96 27.27
C GLU A 56 -7.25 -6.64 27.48
N GLY A 57 -8.55 -6.66 27.17
CA GLY A 57 -9.43 -5.50 27.29
C GLY A 57 -9.11 -4.40 26.27
N ARG A 58 -9.66 -3.21 26.51
CA ARG A 58 -9.49 -2.04 25.64
C ARG A 58 -8.24 -1.27 26.01
N ARG A 59 -7.17 -1.43 25.23
CA ARG A 59 -5.85 -0.86 25.52
C ARG A 59 -5.25 -0.22 24.27
N LEU A 60 -4.78 1.00 24.44
CA LEU A 60 -3.90 1.69 23.52
C LEU A 60 -2.58 1.93 24.26
N ARG A 61 -1.48 1.35 23.79
CA ARG A 61 -0.16 1.54 24.40
C ARG A 61 0.71 2.40 23.49
N LEU A 62 1.07 3.57 24.00
CA LEU A 62 1.85 4.57 23.30
C LEU A 62 3.28 4.62 23.86
N ARG A 63 4.22 5.05 23.02
CA ARG A 63 5.62 5.31 23.38
C ARG A 63 5.92 6.81 23.47
N PRO A 64 6.92 7.24 24.27
CA PRO A 64 7.32 8.64 24.37
C PRO A 64 7.55 9.34 23.03
N SER A 65 8.17 8.67 22.05
CA SER A 65 8.42 9.19 20.71
C SER A 65 7.15 9.56 19.94
N GLN A 66 6.01 8.98 20.28
CA GLN A 66 4.73 9.29 19.64
C GLN A 66 4.10 10.58 20.18
N ILE A 67 4.42 10.98 21.42
CA ILE A 67 3.88 12.16 22.08
C ILE A 67 4.57 13.40 21.52
N LYS A 68 3.83 14.27 20.83
CA LYS A 68 4.38 15.48 20.20
C LYS A 68 4.23 16.71 21.09
N PHE A 69 3.17 16.74 21.88
CA PHE A 69 2.91 17.75 22.89
C PHE A 69 1.95 17.18 23.95
N ALA A 70 1.98 17.76 25.15
CA ALA A 70 1.04 17.40 26.21
C ALA A 70 -0.36 17.93 25.88
N SER A 71 -1.38 17.13 26.16
CA SER A 71 -2.77 17.46 25.88
C SER A 71 -3.68 16.60 26.75
N ASP A 72 -4.79 17.18 27.22
CA ASP A 72 -5.83 16.47 27.99
C ASP A 72 -6.94 15.89 27.11
N GLU A 73 -6.92 16.21 25.82
CA GLU A 73 -7.84 15.67 24.81
C GLU A 73 -7.76 14.13 24.74
N CYS A 74 -8.91 13.45 24.79
CA CYS A 74 -9.01 12.00 24.87
C CYS A 74 -9.73 11.38 23.66
N SER A 75 -9.86 12.13 22.57
CA SER A 75 -10.37 11.61 21.29
C SER A 75 -9.29 10.83 20.54
N LEU A 76 -9.66 9.63 20.08
CA LEU A 76 -8.82 8.79 19.22
C LEU A 76 -9.31 8.93 17.78
N GLU A 77 -8.47 9.50 16.93
CA GLU A 77 -8.72 9.66 15.51
C GLU A 77 -7.91 8.64 14.71
N VAL A 78 -8.55 7.99 13.74
CA VAL A 78 -7.86 7.15 12.75
C VAL A 78 -7.68 7.95 11.48
N ASN A 79 -6.42 8.22 11.14
CA ASN A 79 -6.06 8.90 9.89
C ASN A 79 -6.07 7.92 8.72
N GLU A 80 -5.43 6.77 8.90
CA GLU A 80 -5.31 5.75 7.87
C GLU A 80 -5.36 4.35 8.49
N VAL A 81 -5.90 3.40 7.74
CA VAL A 81 -5.88 1.97 8.08
C VAL A 81 -4.78 1.29 7.30
N ALA A 82 -4.18 0.23 7.85
CA ALA A 82 -3.15 -0.52 7.14
C ALA A 82 -3.69 -1.07 5.81
N ARG A 83 -3.09 -0.61 4.70
CA ARG A 83 -3.35 -1.09 3.34
C ARG A 83 -2.05 -1.59 2.72
N CYS A 84 -2.18 -2.50 1.75
CA CYS A 84 -1.10 -2.94 0.89
C CYS A 84 -1.51 -2.62 -0.54
N LEU A 85 -0.99 -1.53 -1.08
CA LEU A 85 -1.35 -1.03 -2.40
C LEU A 85 -0.29 -1.44 -3.43
N PRO A 86 -0.65 -1.64 -4.71
CA PRO A 86 0.31 -1.75 -5.80
C PRO A 86 1.37 -0.66 -5.75
N GLY A 87 2.64 -1.07 -5.73
CA GLY A 87 3.78 -0.17 -5.72
C GLY A 87 4.18 0.24 -7.12
N HIS A 88 4.87 1.38 -7.19
CA HIS A 88 5.46 1.92 -8.42
C HIS A 88 6.85 2.44 -8.12
N LEU A 89 7.70 2.48 -9.14
CA LEU A 89 8.92 3.28 -9.09
C LEU A 89 8.52 4.72 -9.39
N ASN A 90 9.17 5.65 -8.71
CA ASN A 90 9.13 7.07 -9.04
C ASN A 90 10.52 7.50 -9.53
N ARG A 91 10.65 8.77 -9.94
CA ARG A 91 11.92 9.32 -10.42
C ARG A 91 13.08 9.12 -9.44
N GLU A 92 12.87 9.34 -8.15
CA GLU A 92 13.91 9.21 -7.12
C GLU A 92 14.40 7.77 -7.00
N VAL A 93 13.49 6.81 -6.92
CA VAL A 93 13.83 5.39 -6.82
C VAL A 93 14.53 4.90 -8.09
N ILE A 94 14.08 5.34 -9.28
CA ILE A 94 14.73 5.00 -10.55
C ILE A 94 16.18 5.49 -10.56
N MET A 95 16.42 6.74 -10.15
CA MET A 95 17.77 7.29 -10.05
C MET A 95 18.63 6.49 -9.07
N LEU A 96 18.08 6.11 -7.91
CA LEU A 96 18.79 5.29 -6.94
C LEU A 96 19.16 3.92 -7.49
N LEU A 97 18.25 3.25 -8.21
CA LEU A 97 18.53 1.96 -8.84
C LEU A 97 19.68 2.07 -9.86
N SER A 98 19.67 3.12 -10.70
CA SER A 98 20.75 3.40 -11.65
C SER A 98 22.09 3.59 -10.93
N THR A 99 22.15 4.45 -9.90
CA THR A 99 23.39 4.65 -9.11
C THR A 99 23.87 3.40 -8.36
N ARG A 100 22.98 2.42 -8.14
CA ARG A 100 23.27 1.14 -7.51
C ARG A 100 23.66 0.04 -8.51
N GLY A 101 23.87 0.41 -9.77
CA GLY A 101 24.40 -0.47 -10.81
C GLY A 101 23.33 -1.19 -11.63
N VAL A 102 22.05 -0.82 -11.51
CA VAL A 102 21.04 -1.29 -12.47
C VAL A 102 21.30 -0.58 -13.80
N PRO A 103 21.56 -1.29 -14.91
CA PRO A 103 21.87 -0.64 -16.18
C PRO A 103 20.71 0.22 -16.69
N ASP A 104 21.00 1.44 -17.12
CA ASP A 104 19.98 2.40 -17.59
C ASP A 104 19.12 1.83 -18.73
N HIS A 105 19.71 1.06 -19.63
CA HIS A 105 18.96 0.43 -20.72
C HIS A 105 17.87 -0.52 -20.20
N THR A 106 18.11 -1.21 -19.07
CA THR A 106 17.10 -2.10 -18.45
C THR A 106 15.91 -1.28 -17.94
N LEU A 107 16.18 -0.13 -17.29
CA LEU A 107 15.14 0.78 -16.79
C LEU A 107 14.36 1.43 -17.95
N LEU A 108 15.05 1.83 -19.02
CA LEU A 108 14.44 2.40 -20.22
C LEU A 108 13.57 1.39 -20.96
N THR A 109 14.05 0.15 -21.17
CA THR A 109 13.26 -0.92 -21.78
C THR A 109 12.02 -1.23 -20.93
N PHE A 110 12.16 -1.23 -19.60
CA PHE A 110 11.01 -1.42 -18.71
C PHE A 110 10.00 -0.28 -18.84
N PHE A 111 10.45 0.98 -18.86
CA PHE A 111 9.60 2.14 -19.10
C PHE A 111 8.86 2.06 -20.45
N GLN A 112 9.58 1.74 -21.53
CA GLN A 112 9.00 1.58 -22.86
C GLN A 112 7.93 0.50 -22.90
N ARG A 113 8.17 -0.64 -22.23
CA ARG A 113 7.21 -1.74 -22.14
C ARG A 113 5.94 -1.32 -21.42
N GLU A 114 6.04 -0.65 -20.27
CA GLU A 114 4.86 -0.23 -19.53
C GLU A 114 4.11 0.93 -20.23
N ALA A 115 4.82 1.84 -20.91
CA ALA A 115 4.21 2.84 -21.76
C ALA A 115 3.46 2.19 -22.94
N GLN A 116 4.06 1.20 -23.59
CA GLN A 116 3.41 0.45 -24.66
C GLN A 116 2.20 -0.33 -24.14
N ARG A 117 2.27 -0.94 -22.95
CA ARG A 117 1.12 -1.61 -22.32
C ARG A 117 -0.01 -0.62 -22.06
N ALA A 118 0.28 0.56 -21.51
CA ALA A 118 -0.72 1.60 -21.30
C ALA A 118 -1.27 2.21 -22.61
N ALA A 119 -0.52 2.10 -23.72
CA ALA A 119 -0.93 2.55 -25.04
C ALA A 119 -1.67 1.48 -25.86
N ASN A 120 -1.34 0.19 -25.70
CA ASN A 120 -1.89 -0.91 -26.50
C ASN A 120 -3.15 -1.54 -25.89
N THR A 121 -3.60 -1.06 -24.74
CA THR A 121 -4.92 -1.38 -24.19
C THR A 121 -6.01 -0.66 -24.98
N ALA A 122 -6.10 -1.01 -26.27
CA ALA A 122 -7.08 -0.49 -27.19
C ALA A 122 -8.47 -1.04 -26.83
N ILE A 123 -9.42 -0.12 -26.80
CA ILE A 123 -10.88 -0.33 -26.66
C ILE A 123 -11.45 -1.06 -27.91
N GLU A 124 -10.62 -1.30 -28.91
CA GLU A 124 -11.03 -1.65 -30.28
C GLU A 124 -11.49 -3.10 -30.45
N ASP A 125 -11.13 -4.00 -29.54
CA ASP A 125 -11.58 -5.39 -29.59
C ASP A 125 -12.43 -5.68 -28.34
N GLY A 126 -13.75 -5.82 -28.52
CA GLY A 126 -14.74 -6.14 -27.48
C GLY A 126 -14.50 -7.43 -26.69
N GLU A 127 -13.35 -8.08 -26.87
CA GLU A 127 -12.90 -9.31 -26.22
C GLU A 127 -11.84 -9.09 -25.11
N ARG A 128 -11.40 -7.85 -24.84
CA ARG A 128 -10.26 -7.59 -23.92
C ARG A 128 -10.60 -7.02 -22.54
N ALA A 129 -11.80 -7.29 -22.02
CA ALA A 129 -12.19 -7.01 -20.62
C ALA A 129 -11.13 -7.38 -19.54
N PRO A 130 -10.38 -8.50 -19.61
CA PRO A 130 -9.37 -8.82 -18.59
C PRO A 130 -8.16 -7.85 -18.57
N HIS A 131 -7.80 -7.24 -19.69
CA HIS A 131 -6.70 -6.26 -19.73
C HIS A 131 -7.12 -4.91 -19.15
N GLU A 132 -8.38 -4.53 -19.31
CA GLU A 132 -8.96 -3.32 -18.74
C GLU A 132 -9.14 -3.43 -17.22
N ALA A 133 -9.48 -4.62 -16.72
CA ALA A 133 -9.53 -4.90 -15.28
C ALA A 133 -8.13 -4.82 -14.63
N ALA A 134 -7.10 -5.42 -15.23
CA ALA A 134 -5.71 -5.28 -14.76
C ALA A 134 -5.23 -3.81 -14.80
N LEU A 135 -5.70 -3.05 -15.80
CA LEU A 135 -5.49 -1.61 -15.91
C LEU A 135 -6.23 -0.78 -14.85
N LEU A 136 -7.04 -1.36 -13.99
CA LEU A 136 -7.73 -0.60 -12.95
C LEU A 136 -7.38 -1.13 -11.56
N GLU A 137 -7.03 -2.41 -11.45
CA GLU A 137 -6.46 -3.00 -10.23
C GLU A 137 -5.18 -2.27 -9.78
N HIS A 138 -4.29 -1.90 -10.71
CA HIS A 138 -3.08 -1.14 -10.36
C HIS A 138 -3.35 0.34 -10.00
N SER A 139 -4.58 0.84 -10.15
CA SER A 139 -4.93 2.23 -9.84
C SER A 139 -5.28 2.42 -8.37
N SER A 140 -5.36 1.34 -7.56
CA SER A 140 -5.88 1.40 -6.17
C SER A 140 -7.19 2.20 -6.09
N PRO A 141 -8.25 1.74 -6.76
CA PRO A 141 -9.48 2.52 -6.84
C PRO A 141 -10.04 2.78 -5.43
N GLU A 142 -10.09 4.05 -5.03
CA GLU A 142 -10.84 4.45 -3.84
C GLU A 142 -12.32 4.04 -4.04
N PRO A 143 -13.00 3.54 -3.00
CA PRO A 143 -14.41 3.18 -3.10
C PRO A 143 -15.25 4.34 -3.64
N GLY A 144 -16.02 4.10 -4.70
CA GLY A 144 -16.83 5.13 -5.37
C GLY A 144 -16.09 6.08 -6.32
N GLY A 145 -14.78 5.91 -6.50
CA GLY A 145 -14.00 6.66 -7.50
C GLY A 145 -14.25 6.17 -8.93
N ALA A 146 -13.97 7.02 -9.92
CA ALA A 146 -14.19 6.69 -11.34
C ALA A 146 -13.52 5.36 -11.79
N ALA A 147 -12.36 5.02 -11.22
CA ALA A 147 -11.70 3.75 -11.48
C ALA A 147 -12.40 2.54 -10.82
N ALA A 148 -13.04 2.73 -9.65
CA ALA A 148 -13.85 1.70 -9.00
C ALA A 148 -15.12 1.43 -9.81
N VAL A 149 -15.78 2.49 -10.26
CA VAL A 149 -16.98 2.41 -11.10
C VAL A 149 -16.68 1.74 -12.43
N ALA A 150 -15.54 2.07 -13.07
CA ALA A 150 -15.10 1.38 -14.28
C ALA A 150 -14.84 -0.11 -14.02
N MET A 151 -14.22 -0.48 -12.90
CA MET A 151 -13.99 -1.89 -12.51
C MET A 151 -15.26 -2.68 -12.27
N GLU A 152 -16.25 -2.05 -11.65
CA GLU A 152 -17.53 -2.69 -11.37
C GLU A 152 -18.32 -2.88 -12.66
N ALA A 153 -18.33 -1.86 -13.53
CA ALA A 153 -18.93 -1.94 -14.85
C ALA A 153 -18.29 -3.03 -15.74
N LEU A 154 -16.97 -3.23 -15.64
CA LEU A 154 -16.22 -4.31 -16.31
C LEU A 154 -16.61 -5.72 -15.85
N GLN A 155 -17.19 -5.86 -14.66
CA GLN A 155 -17.55 -7.15 -14.05
C GLN A 155 -19.03 -7.50 -14.24
N LEU A 156 -19.86 -6.59 -14.76
CA LEU A 156 -21.28 -6.83 -14.98
C LEU A 156 -21.50 -7.72 -16.21
N PRO A 157 -22.31 -8.79 -16.11
CA PRO A 157 -22.70 -9.60 -17.25
C PRO A 157 -23.70 -8.84 -18.13
N GLY A 158 -23.24 -8.29 -19.25
CA GLY A 158 -24.11 -7.65 -20.24
C GLY A 158 -23.40 -6.60 -21.09
N GLY A 159 -22.98 -7.00 -22.29
CA GLY A 159 -22.52 -6.12 -23.36
C GLY A 159 -21.03 -5.74 -23.29
N PRO A 160 -20.33 -5.62 -24.44
CA PRO A 160 -18.97 -5.10 -24.48
C PRO A 160 -18.97 -3.63 -24.05
N LEU A 161 -18.03 -3.24 -23.18
CA LEU A 161 -17.86 -1.84 -22.72
C LEU A 161 -17.76 -0.81 -23.85
N SER A 162 -17.46 -1.29 -25.06
CA SER A 162 -17.45 -0.54 -26.30
C SER A 162 -18.78 0.16 -26.62
N GLU A 163 -19.92 -0.33 -26.14
CA GLU A 163 -21.25 0.19 -26.51
C GLU A 163 -21.73 1.38 -25.68
N ASP A 164 -21.34 1.50 -24.41
CA ASP A 164 -21.71 2.64 -23.55
C ASP A 164 -20.69 3.79 -23.69
N PRO A 165 -21.09 4.96 -24.25
CA PRO A 165 -20.17 6.07 -24.46
C PRO A 165 -19.60 6.67 -23.16
N HIS A 166 -20.35 6.62 -22.07
CA HIS A 166 -19.96 7.16 -20.77
C HIS A 166 -18.93 6.25 -20.08
N LEU A 167 -19.16 4.93 -20.06
CA LEU A 167 -18.18 3.97 -19.55
C LEU A 167 -16.89 4.01 -20.37
N ARG A 168 -17.01 4.10 -21.70
CA ARG A 168 -15.85 4.27 -22.59
C ARG A 168 -15.06 5.53 -22.28
N ALA A 169 -15.73 6.64 -22.01
CA ALA A 169 -15.08 7.90 -21.62
C ALA A 169 -14.34 7.77 -20.29
N ILE A 170 -14.90 7.07 -19.30
CA ILE A 170 -14.24 6.82 -18.01
C ILE A 170 -12.98 5.97 -18.20
N VAL A 171 -13.07 4.86 -18.94
CA VAL A 171 -11.93 3.98 -19.23
C VAL A 171 -10.82 4.76 -19.95
N LEU A 172 -11.18 5.57 -20.95
CA LEU A 172 -10.24 6.43 -21.65
C LEU A 172 -9.58 7.47 -20.73
N ALA A 173 -10.36 8.10 -19.83
CA ALA A 173 -9.84 9.08 -18.88
C ALA A 173 -8.83 8.46 -17.91
N VAL A 174 -9.13 7.27 -17.37
CA VAL A 174 -8.19 6.54 -16.50
C VAL A 174 -6.91 6.20 -17.26
N ARG A 175 -7.03 5.76 -18.52
CA ARG A 175 -5.88 5.45 -19.37
C ARG A 175 -5.00 6.68 -19.63
N LEU A 176 -5.60 7.80 -20.04
CA LEU A 176 -4.89 9.05 -20.26
C LEU A 176 -4.21 9.54 -18.98
N HIS A 177 -4.87 9.43 -17.83
CA HIS A 177 -4.30 9.76 -16.55
C HIS A 177 -3.04 8.94 -16.23
N ARG A 178 -3.05 7.62 -16.52
CA ARG A 178 -1.88 6.76 -16.33
C ARG A 178 -0.71 7.12 -17.24
N LEU A 179 -0.99 7.39 -18.52
CA LEU A 179 0.03 7.87 -19.45
C LEU A 179 0.61 9.21 -18.97
N GLU A 180 -0.22 10.08 -18.41
CA GLU A 180 0.24 11.34 -17.82
C GLU A 180 1.13 11.12 -16.59
N LEU A 181 0.77 10.20 -15.70
CA LEU A 181 1.59 9.85 -14.53
C LEU A 181 2.93 9.23 -14.92
N LEU A 182 2.95 8.37 -15.94
CA LEU A 182 4.18 7.82 -16.52
C LEU A 182 5.06 8.93 -17.09
N ARG A 183 4.48 9.83 -17.89
CA ARG A 183 5.19 10.94 -18.55
C ARG A 183 5.74 11.96 -17.56
N SER A 184 4.90 12.44 -16.65
CA SER A 184 5.20 13.60 -15.79
C SER A 184 5.93 13.21 -14.49
N LYS A 185 5.63 12.04 -13.93
CA LYS A 185 6.13 11.61 -12.60
C LYS A 185 7.02 10.37 -12.66
N CYS A 186 7.20 9.76 -13.84
CA CYS A 186 7.84 8.47 -13.99
C CYS A 186 7.20 7.40 -13.09
N HIS A 187 5.88 7.44 -12.91
CA HIS A 187 5.13 6.53 -12.04
C HIS A 187 5.02 5.14 -12.69
N LEU A 188 6.11 4.40 -12.64
CA LEU A 188 6.30 3.15 -13.36
C LEU A 188 5.79 1.97 -12.52
N PRO A 189 4.65 1.34 -12.87
CA PRO A 189 4.06 0.28 -12.06
C PRO A 189 4.98 -0.95 -12.06
N VAL A 190 5.11 -1.60 -10.90
CA VAL A 190 5.89 -2.83 -10.74
C VAL A 190 5.01 -3.90 -10.11
N GLU A 191 4.82 -4.99 -10.83
CA GLU A 191 3.92 -6.10 -10.45
C GLU A 191 4.21 -6.65 -9.04
N ASN A 192 5.49 -6.85 -8.72
CA ASN A 192 5.94 -7.38 -7.43
C ASN A 192 6.37 -6.28 -6.44
N SER A 193 5.81 -5.07 -6.56
CA SER A 193 6.05 -3.97 -5.63
C SER A 193 4.79 -3.61 -4.85
N ARG A 194 4.97 -3.17 -3.60
CA ARG A 194 3.87 -2.76 -2.72
C ARG A 194 4.22 -1.49 -1.97
N LEU A 195 3.21 -0.63 -1.79
CA LEU A 195 3.20 0.44 -0.81
C LEU A 195 2.46 -0.05 0.43
N ALA A 196 3.16 -0.10 1.57
CA ALA A 196 2.62 -0.57 2.84
C ALA A 196 3.17 0.25 4.00
N HIS A 197 2.45 0.25 5.12
CA HIS A 197 2.93 0.89 6.35
C HIS A 197 4.01 0.05 7.04
N GLY A 198 5.10 0.69 7.41
CA GLY A 198 6.11 0.10 8.29
C GLY A 198 5.64 0.13 9.74
N VAL A 199 5.76 -1.00 10.42
CA VAL A 199 5.50 -1.15 11.86
C VAL A 199 6.63 -1.92 12.52
N LEU A 200 6.76 -1.77 13.84
CA LEU A 200 7.74 -2.49 14.63
C LEU A 200 7.34 -3.97 14.82
N ASP A 201 8.32 -4.86 14.81
CA ASP A 201 8.14 -6.23 15.30
C ASP A 201 8.12 -6.28 16.84
N GLU A 202 6.93 -6.16 17.40
CA GLU A 202 6.68 -6.23 18.86
C GLU A 202 6.89 -7.63 19.46
N ARG A 203 7.19 -8.64 18.63
CA ARG A 203 7.48 -10.01 19.07
C ARG A 203 8.98 -10.32 19.03
N GLY A 204 9.78 -9.53 18.32
CA GLY A 204 11.22 -9.75 18.18
C GLY A 204 11.57 -11.08 17.49
N VAL A 205 10.73 -11.51 16.55
CA VAL A 205 10.91 -12.74 15.76
C VAL A 205 11.76 -12.50 14.51
N LEU A 206 11.76 -11.29 13.98
CA LEU A 206 12.55 -10.90 12.81
C LEU A 206 13.99 -10.60 13.20
N ARG A 207 14.93 -11.18 12.45
CA ARG A 207 16.36 -10.88 12.55
C ARG A 207 16.69 -9.60 11.79
N GLU A 208 17.94 -9.16 11.95
CA GLU A 208 18.47 -8.07 11.13
C GLU A 208 18.34 -8.40 9.63
N ASN A 209 17.97 -7.38 8.84
CA ASN A 209 17.68 -7.49 7.41
C ASN A 209 16.52 -8.42 7.03
N GLN A 210 15.62 -8.77 7.94
CA GLN A 210 14.38 -9.47 7.61
C GLN A 210 13.17 -8.54 7.64
N MET A 211 12.17 -8.83 6.82
CA MET A 211 10.86 -8.15 6.89
C MET A 211 9.71 -9.14 6.71
N PHE A 212 8.56 -8.81 7.27
CA PHE A 212 7.33 -9.58 7.07
C PHE A 212 6.29 -8.73 6.36
N LEU A 213 5.78 -9.23 5.22
CA LEU A 213 4.66 -8.66 4.51
C LEU A 213 3.64 -9.74 4.19
N ARG A 214 2.39 -9.48 4.56
CA ARG A 214 1.25 -10.34 4.25
C ARG A 214 0.19 -9.53 3.55
N GLU A 215 -0.19 -9.98 2.36
CA GLU A 215 -1.31 -9.45 1.60
C GLU A 215 -2.58 -10.21 1.95
N ARG A 216 -3.70 -9.50 1.96
CA ARG A 216 -5.04 -10.07 2.11
C ARG A 216 -5.82 -9.72 0.85
N TYR A 217 -6.46 -10.72 0.25
CA TYR A 217 -7.26 -10.58 -0.95
C TYR A 217 -8.68 -11.04 -0.65
N ARG A 218 -9.65 -10.29 -1.14
CA ARG A 218 -11.05 -10.72 -1.13
C ARG A 218 -11.26 -11.73 -2.26
N ILE A 219 -11.94 -12.82 -1.98
CA ILE A 219 -12.33 -13.79 -3.01
C ILE A 219 -13.48 -13.14 -3.81
N PRO A 220 -13.35 -13.01 -5.14
CA PRO A 220 -14.41 -12.44 -5.98
C PRO A 220 -15.72 -13.21 -5.81
N GLY A 221 -16.84 -12.49 -5.72
CA GLY A 221 -18.16 -13.08 -5.52
C GLY A 221 -18.47 -13.59 -4.11
N THR A 222 -17.54 -13.48 -3.14
CA THR A 222 -17.79 -13.89 -1.75
C THR A 222 -17.40 -12.81 -0.73
N SER A 223 -17.79 -13.03 0.52
CA SER A 223 -17.35 -12.27 1.69
C SER A 223 -16.04 -12.79 2.29
N GLU A 224 -15.47 -13.85 1.71
CA GLU A 224 -14.29 -14.51 2.23
C GLU A 224 -13.00 -13.82 1.77
N TYR A 225 -11.97 -13.95 2.59
CA TYR A 225 -10.63 -13.43 2.30
C TYR A 225 -9.60 -14.54 2.41
N TYR A 226 -8.63 -14.56 1.51
CA TYR A 226 -7.41 -15.34 1.67
C TYR A 226 -6.22 -14.41 1.90
N SER A 227 -5.16 -14.96 2.49
CA SER A 227 -3.93 -14.19 2.72
C SER A 227 -2.73 -14.90 2.13
N ARG A 228 -1.79 -14.10 1.62
CA ARG A 228 -0.53 -14.57 1.05
C ARG A 228 0.63 -13.87 1.75
N VAL A 229 1.55 -14.66 2.28
CA VAL A 229 2.83 -14.14 2.77
C VAL A 229 3.75 -13.94 1.58
N ILE A 230 4.29 -12.74 1.45
CA ILE A 230 5.23 -12.42 0.38
C ILE A 230 6.61 -12.92 0.80
N THR A 231 7.25 -13.70 -0.06
CA THR A 231 8.54 -14.33 0.21
C THR A 231 9.49 -14.07 -0.94
N GLY A 232 10.79 -14.07 -0.63
CA GLY A 232 11.85 -13.78 -1.59
C GLY A 232 12.70 -12.59 -1.15
N ARG A 233 13.77 -12.34 -1.91
CA ARG A 233 14.61 -11.16 -1.70
C ARG A 233 13.86 -9.93 -2.15
N ALA A 234 13.96 -8.88 -1.35
CA ALA A 234 13.33 -7.61 -1.67
C ALA A 234 14.25 -6.45 -1.31
N PHE A 235 13.88 -5.26 -1.76
CA PHE A 235 14.36 -4.02 -1.18
C PHE A 235 13.16 -3.21 -0.73
N PHE A 236 13.36 -2.37 0.27
CA PHE A 236 12.39 -1.36 0.64
C PHE A 236 13.01 0.02 0.55
N VAL A 237 12.15 1.00 0.32
CA VAL A 237 12.50 2.41 0.21
C VAL A 237 11.39 3.24 0.85
N ARG A 238 11.76 4.36 1.47
CA ARG A 238 10.79 5.35 1.97
C ARG A 238 10.95 6.62 1.18
N ASN A 239 9.86 7.11 0.61
CA ASN A 239 9.84 8.40 -0.06
C ASN A 239 9.72 9.54 0.97
N PRO A 240 10.36 10.71 0.73
CA PRO A 240 11.34 10.95 -0.33
C PRO A 240 12.67 10.24 -0.05
N CYS A 241 13.30 9.69 -1.08
CA CYS A 241 14.55 8.94 -0.95
C CYS A 241 15.66 9.59 -1.79
N LEU A 242 16.38 10.53 -1.18
CA LEU A 242 17.42 11.31 -1.86
C LEU A 242 18.83 10.74 -1.67
N HIS A 243 19.03 9.91 -0.65
CA HIS A 243 20.33 9.35 -0.32
C HIS A 243 20.35 7.85 -0.60
N ALA A 244 21.48 7.34 -1.09
CA ALA A 244 21.66 5.93 -1.43
C ALA A 244 21.27 5.01 -0.26
N ALA A 245 21.60 5.37 0.99
CA ALA A 245 21.27 4.57 2.18
C ALA A 245 19.76 4.41 2.45
N GLY A 246 18.89 5.16 1.75
CA GLY A 246 17.44 5.03 1.89
C GLY A 246 16.83 3.84 1.12
N LEU A 247 17.59 3.21 0.22
CA LEU A 247 17.25 1.90 -0.35
C LEU A 247 18.05 0.81 0.39
N ARG A 248 17.32 -0.13 1.01
CA ARG A 248 17.90 -1.25 1.75
C ARG A 248 17.39 -2.57 1.22
N PHE A 249 18.31 -3.51 1.05
CA PHE A 249 17.99 -4.90 0.75
C PHE A 249 17.64 -5.63 2.02
N VAL A 250 16.67 -6.53 1.91
CA VAL A 250 16.22 -7.42 2.96
C VAL A 250 16.14 -8.82 2.42
N ASP A 251 16.51 -9.75 3.28
CA ASP A 251 16.37 -11.18 3.07
C ASP A 251 15.04 -11.66 3.68
N ARG A 252 14.73 -12.93 3.41
CA ARG A 252 13.52 -13.62 3.87
C ARG A 252 13.26 -13.42 5.36
#